data_AF-A0A7W1UFQ3-F1
#
_entry.id   AF-A0A7W1UFQ3-F1
#
_cell.length_a   1.000
_cell.length_b   1.000
_cell.length_c   1.000
_cell.angle_alpha   90.00
_cell.angle_beta   90.00
_cell.angle_gamma   90.00
#
_symmetry.space_group_name_H-M   'P 1'
#
loop_
_entity.id
_entity.type
_entity.pdbx_description
1 polymer ?
#
loop_
_entity_poly.entity_id
_entity_poly.type
_entity_poly.pdbx_seq_one_letter_code
_entity_poly.pdbx_strand_id
1 'polypeptide(L)' 'AQRYFHKPASRLSMDEGARLAAVIPSPLRHQPTETTSYVEKKKELILRRMSTR' A
#
# COMPACT_ATOMS: atom_id res chain seq x y z
N ALA A 1 -9.18 2.76 -1.07
CA ALA A 1 -9.50 1.87 0.07
C ALA A 1 -10.65 0.92 -0.27
N GLN A 2 -11.88 1.42 -0.38
CA GLN A 2 -13.08 0.59 -0.59
C GLN A 2 -13.01 -0.31 -1.84
N ARG A 3 -12.44 0.18 -2.95
CA ARG A 3 -12.33 -0.59 -4.20
C ARG A 3 -11.39 -1.80 -4.14
N TYR A 4 -10.39 -1.78 -3.26
CA TYR A 4 -9.33 -2.80 -3.20
C TYR A 4 -9.39 -3.65 -1.93
N PHE A 5 -9.77 -3.04 -0.81
CA PHE A 5 -9.80 -3.67 0.50
C PHE A 5 -11.22 -3.77 1.09
N HIS A 6 -12.24 -3.28 0.38
CA HIS A 6 -13.65 -3.27 0.83
C HIS A 6 -13.88 -2.63 2.22
N LYS A 7 -12.98 -1.74 2.61
CA LYS A 7 -12.98 -1.02 3.89
C LYS A 7 -12.92 0.49 3.69
N PRO A 8 -13.54 1.28 4.60
CA PRO A 8 -13.35 2.71 4.63
C PRO A 8 -11.89 3.05 4.95
N ALA A 9 -11.40 4.18 4.45
CA ALA A 9 -10.00 4.60 4.61
C ALA A 9 -9.56 4.69 6.08
N SER A 10 -10.49 5.03 6.98
CA SER A 10 -10.27 5.11 8.43
C SER A 10 -10.05 3.75 9.12
N ARG A 11 -10.40 2.63 8.47
CA ARG A 11 -10.22 1.26 9.00
C ARG A 11 -9.07 0.50 8.33
N LEU A 12 -8.27 1.17 7.49
CA LEU A 12 -7.12 0.52 6.87
C LEU A 12 -6.03 0.27 7.91
N SER A 13 -5.42 -0.91 7.84
CA SER A 13 -4.18 -1.16 8.59
C SER A 13 -3.02 -0.35 7.99
N MET A 14 -1.94 -0.17 8.76
CA MET A 14 -0.73 0.48 8.25
C MET A 14 -0.15 -0.26 7.04
N ASP A 15 -0.21 -1.59 7.01
CA ASP A 15 0.25 -2.40 5.87
C ASP A 15 -0.62 -2.17 4.62
N GLU A 16 -1.95 -2.17 4.76
CA GLU A 16 -2.89 -1.91 3.67
C GLU A 16 -2.74 -0.47 3.13
N GLY A 17 -2.55 0.49 4.03
CA GLY A 17 -2.25 1.88 3.68
C GLY A 17 -0.93 2.02 2.91
N ALA A 18 0.13 1.33 3.37
CA ALA A 18 1.42 1.33 2.71
C ALA A 18 1.38 0.67 1.32
N ARG A 19 0.61 -0.42 1.14
CA ARG A 19 0.38 -1.05 -0.17
C ARG A 19 -0.38 -0.12 -1.12
N LEU A 20 -1.40 0.58 -0.61
CA LEU A 20 -2.14 1.56 -1.39
C LEU A 20 -1.24 2.71 -1.84
N ALA A 21 -0.36 3.19 -0.96
CA ALA A 21 0.60 4.24 -1.29
C ALA A 21 1.69 3.75 -2.28
N ALA A 22 2.08 2.48 -2.21
CA ALA A 22 3.10 1.88 -3.07
C ALA A 22 2.70 1.84 -4.56
N VAL A 23 1.39 1.85 -4.87
CA VAL A 23 0.89 1.75 -6.25
C VAL A 23 0.56 3.09 -6.91
N ILE A 24 0.47 4.18 -6.15
CA ILE A 24 0.25 5.55 -6.69
C ILE A 24 1.24 5.91 -7.81
N PRO A 25 2.53 5.53 -7.74
CA PRO A 25 3.48 5.85 -8.82
C PRO A 25 3.19 5.16 -10.16
N SER A 26 2.49 4.03 -10.18
CA SER A 26 2.31 3.21 -11.39
C SER A 26 1.05 2.32 -11.31
N PRO A 27 -0.15 2.92 -11.19
CA PRO A 27 -1.38 2.20 -10.85
C PRO A 27 -1.89 1.28 -11.97
N LEU A 28 -1.46 1.51 -13.22
CA LEU A 28 -1.80 0.63 -14.35
C LEU A 28 -0.95 -0.65 -14.40
N ARG A 29 0.21 -0.65 -13.71
CA ARG A 29 1.15 -1.77 -13.71
C ARG A 29 1.12 -2.59 -12.43
N HIS A 30 0.63 -2.02 -11.34
CA HIS A 30 0.66 -2.64 -10.02
C HIS A 30 -0.66 -2.42 -9.31
N GLN A 31 -1.19 -3.49 -8.72
CA GLN A 31 -2.38 -3.42 -7.89
C GLN A 31 -2.00 -3.54 -6.40
N PRO A 32 -2.67 -2.83 -5.50
CA PRO A 32 -2.33 -2.83 -4.07
C PRO A 32 -2.64 -4.17 -3.38
N THR A 33 -3.45 -5.02 -4.03
CA THR A 33 -3.77 -6.39 -3.62
C THR A 33 -2.79 -7.42 -4.18
N GLU A 34 -1.94 -7.05 -5.12
CA GLU A 34 -0.94 -7.96 -5.70
C GLU A 34 0.29 -8.07 -4.79
N THR A 35 0.85 -9.29 -4.72
CA THR A 35 2.06 -9.61 -3.97
C THR A 35 3.31 -9.56 -4.84
N THR A 36 3.42 -8.55 -5.71
CA THR A 36 4.61 -8.39 -6.55
C THR A 36 5.80 -7.89 -5.73
N SER A 37 7.01 -8.27 -6.15
CA SER A 37 8.25 -7.86 -5.49
C SER A 37 8.44 -6.34 -5.46
N TYR A 38 7.91 -5.61 -6.44
CA TYR A 38 7.90 -4.15 -6.45
C TYR A 38 7.03 -3.57 -5.32
N VAL A 39 5.79 -4.06 -5.20
CA VAL A 39 4.84 -3.60 -4.19
C VAL A 39 5.35 -3.89 -2.79
N GLU A 40 5.89 -5.09 -2.54
CA GLU A 40 6.44 -5.45 -1.22
C GLU A 40 7.65 -4.58 -0.84
N LYS A 41 8.61 -4.40 -1.74
CA LYS A 41 9.78 -3.52 -1.48
C LYS A 41 9.37 -2.08 -1.21
N LYS A 42 8.42 -1.54 -1.98
CA LYS A 42 7.92 -0.17 -1.80
C LYS A 42 7.13 -0.02 -0.51
N LYS A 43 6.28 -0.99 -0.18
CA LYS A 43 5.53 -1.05 1.07
C LYS A 43 6.47 -1.00 2.28
N GLU A 44 7.53 -1.81 2.27
CA GLU A 44 8.50 -1.83 3.38
C GLU A 44 9.21 -0.48 3.55
N LEU A 45 9.62 0.16 2.45
CA LEU A 45 10.21 1.51 2.51
C LEU A 45 9.24 2.55 3.11
N ILE A 46 7.96 2.48 2.76
CA ILE A 46 6.93 3.38 3.29
C ILE A 46 6.70 3.11 4.78
N LEU A 47 6.57 1.84 5.18
CA LEU A 47 6.41 1.45 6.59
C LEU A 47 7.58 1.91 7.44
N ARG A 48 8.82 1.73 6.96
CA ARG A 48 10.02 2.26 7.64
C ARG A 48 9.90 3.76 7.85
N ARG A 49 9.54 4.54 6.83
CA ARG A 49 9.35 6.00 6.93
C ARG A 49 8.23 6.41 7.89
N MET A 50 7.16 5.62 7.97
CA MET A 50 6.07 5.84 8.92
C MET A 50 6.51 5.58 10.37
N SER A 51 7.40 4.61 10.59
CA SER A 51 7.92 4.29 11.92
C SER A 51 9.03 5.21 12.43
N THR A 52 9.72 5.91 11.53
CA THR A 52 10.82 6.84 11.89
C THR A 52 10.32 8.21 12.35
N ARG A 53 9.00 8.43 12.40
CA ARG A 53 8.38 9.72 12.69
C ARG A 53 7.52 9.64 13.94
#